data_AF-A0A7C5ZS13-F1
#
_entry.id   AF-A0A7C5ZS13-F1
#
_cell.length_a   1.000
_cell.length_b   1.000
_cell.length_c   1.000
_cell.angle_alpha   90.00
_cell.angle_beta   90.00
_cell.angle_gamma   90.00
#
_symmetry.space_group_name_H-M   'P 1'
#
loop_
_entity.id
_entity.type
_entity.pdbx_description
1 polymer ?
#
loop_
_entity_poly.entity_id
_entity_poly.type
_entity_poly.pdbx_seq_one_letter_code
_entity_poly.pdbx_strand_id
1 'polypeptide(L)'
;RKEVISTPISNIKEVFVPRERLQAILTAGKRDRLQEMTLNFIQLISSESGVSIDDFGVHGSIALNMYGEKSDIDIVIYGRSNFRKVEAAVERLVRDGTLSYVFNNRLDAARRFKGRYQNKIFMYTAVRKPEEVTSRYGEYMYTPIAPVHFRCKVKDDSDAIFRPAVYKIENYTPLNRQSELLRSMVPETVVSMIGCYRNVARKGDEIKVAGMLEQVEKVQSGDISYQVVVGTAENEEEYIWPL
;
A
#
# COMPACT_ATOMS: atom_id res chain seq x y z
N ARG A 1 -2.40 8.99 -24.10
CA ARG A 1 -1.59 9.94 -23.29
C ARG A 1 -2.20 9.93 -21.90
N LYS A 2 -1.47 9.54 -20.85
CA LYS A 2 -2.01 9.58 -19.47
C LYS A 2 -1.95 11.02 -18.96
N GLU A 3 -3.06 11.54 -18.46
CA GLU A 3 -3.14 12.88 -17.89
C GLU A 3 -2.96 12.81 -16.37
N VAL A 4 -2.18 13.72 -15.81
CA VAL A 4 -2.01 13.85 -14.36
C VAL A 4 -2.80 15.06 -13.91
N ILE A 5 -3.84 14.82 -13.12
CA ILE A 5 -4.59 15.88 -12.45
C ILE A 5 -3.87 16.18 -11.13
N SER A 6 -3.31 17.38 -11.01
CA SER A 6 -2.64 17.82 -9.79
C SER A 6 -2.88 19.31 -9.56
N THR A 7 -2.92 19.71 -8.30
CA THR A 7 -2.88 21.12 -7.92
C THR A 7 -1.52 21.72 -8.34
N PRO A 8 -1.50 22.91 -8.99
CA PRO A 8 -0.24 23.62 -9.25
C PRO A 8 0.52 23.87 -7.95
N ILE A 9 1.85 23.69 -7.96
CA ILE A 9 2.68 23.85 -6.76
C ILE A 9 2.51 25.25 -6.15
N SER A 10 2.37 26.28 -6.99
CA SER A 10 2.12 27.66 -6.57
C SER A 10 0.84 27.85 -5.75
N ASN A 11 -0.12 26.92 -5.86
CA ASN A 11 -1.41 26.99 -5.17
C ASN A 11 -1.41 26.16 -3.87
N ILE A 12 -0.32 25.47 -3.55
CA ILE A 12 -0.20 24.68 -2.32
C ILE A 12 0.22 25.61 -1.19
N LYS A 13 -0.70 25.88 -0.25
CA LYS A 13 -0.42 26.70 0.94
C LYS A 13 0.41 25.95 1.99
N GLU A 14 0.10 24.68 2.20
CA GLU A 14 0.69 23.87 3.27
C GLU A 14 0.67 22.39 2.89
N VAL A 15 1.69 21.65 3.33
CA VAL A 15 1.78 20.19 3.18
C VAL A 15 1.74 19.55 4.57
N PHE A 16 0.92 18.51 4.73
CA PHE A 16 0.74 17.80 5.98
C PHE A 16 1.55 16.50 5.95
N VAL A 17 2.81 16.56 6.40
CA VAL A 17 3.71 15.40 6.42
C VAL A 17 3.39 14.53 7.65
N PRO A 18 3.07 13.23 7.51
CA PRO A 18 2.61 12.41 8.63
C PRO A 18 3.55 12.34 9.84
N ARG A 19 4.87 12.25 9.60
CA ARG A 19 5.88 12.26 10.66
C ARG A 19 5.92 13.58 11.42
N GLU A 20 5.87 14.71 10.71
CA GLU A 20 5.85 16.04 11.33
C GLU A 20 4.58 16.26 12.14
N ARG A 21 3.44 15.73 11.67
CA ARG A 21 2.16 15.79 12.40
C ARG A 21 2.19 14.97 13.69
N LEU A 22 2.79 13.78 13.66
CA LEU A 22 3.01 13.02 14.89
C LEU A 22 3.93 13.78 15.85
N GLN A 23 5.03 14.36 15.36
CA GLN A 23 5.95 15.16 16.18
C GLN A 23 5.26 16.36 16.83
N ALA A 24 4.40 17.06 16.10
CA ALA A 24 3.63 18.18 16.64
C ALA A 24 2.68 17.75 17.76
N ILE A 25 2.07 16.56 17.67
CA ILE A 25 1.22 16.01 18.74
C ILE A 25 2.08 15.62 19.95
N LEU A 26 3.25 15.02 19.73
CA LEU A 26 4.19 14.65 20.80
C LEU A 26 4.67 15.88 21.58
N THR A 27 4.96 17.00 20.92
CA THR A 27 5.44 18.23 21.56
C THR A 27 4.34 19.18 22.02
N ALA A 28 3.07 18.89 21.72
CA ALA A 28 1.95 19.73 22.13
C ALA A 28 1.83 19.82 23.66
N GLY A 29 1.70 21.05 24.18
CA GLY A 29 1.53 21.29 25.62
C GLY A 29 0.17 20.86 26.18
N LYS A 30 -0.85 20.76 25.32
CA LYS A 30 -2.17 20.20 25.66
C LYS A 30 -2.61 19.27 24.54
N ARG A 31 -3.06 18.08 24.93
CA ARG A 31 -3.61 17.07 24.02
C ARG A 31 -5.03 16.75 24.41
N ASP A 32 -5.88 16.48 23.43
CA ASP A 32 -7.20 15.93 23.70
C ASP A 32 -7.16 14.40 23.83
N ARG A 33 -8.32 13.82 24.13
CA ARG A 33 -8.48 12.38 24.36
C ARG A 33 -8.11 11.54 23.13
N LEU A 34 -8.41 11.99 21.92
CA LEU A 34 -8.11 11.22 20.70
C LEU A 34 -6.61 11.27 20.40
N GLN A 35 -5.97 12.42 20.58
CA GLN A 35 -4.53 12.58 20.45
C GLN A 35 -3.78 11.71 21.46
N GLU A 36 -4.15 11.76 22.74
CA GLU A 36 -3.56 10.89 23.78
C GLU A 36 -3.77 9.40 23.47
N MET A 37 -4.97 9.02 23.04
CA MET A 37 -5.23 7.63 22.64
C MET A 37 -4.39 7.20 21.43
N THR A 38 -4.18 8.10 20.47
CA THR A 38 -3.33 7.84 19.29
C THR A 38 -1.87 7.64 19.69
N LEU A 39 -1.34 8.47 20.59
CA LEU A 39 0.02 8.32 21.11
C LEU A 39 0.18 7.01 21.90
N ASN A 40 -0.78 6.68 22.76
CA ASN A 40 -0.77 5.41 23.51
C ASN A 40 -0.82 4.19 22.57
N PHE A 41 -1.61 4.27 21.50
CA PHE A 41 -1.65 3.22 20.48
C PHE A 41 -0.32 3.08 19.75
N ILE A 42 0.29 4.18 19.30
CA ILE A 42 1.60 4.16 18.64
C ILE A 42 2.68 3.62 19.58
N GLN A 43 2.66 4.00 20.86
CA GLN A 43 3.59 3.50 21.86
C GLN A 43 3.45 1.99 22.06
N LEU A 44 2.22 1.48 22.16
CA LEU A 44 1.94 0.04 22.25
C LEU A 44 2.52 -0.70 21.04
N ILE A 45 2.22 -0.25 19.82
CA ILE A 45 2.71 -0.87 18.59
C ILE A 45 4.24 -0.78 18.48
N SER A 46 4.83 0.37 18.83
CA SER A 46 6.28 0.58 18.83
C SER A 46 6.98 -0.38 19.79
N SER A 47 6.50 -0.46 21.03
CA SER A 47 7.05 -1.36 22.06
C SER A 47 6.94 -2.83 21.64
N GLU A 48 5.80 -3.25 21.09
CA GLU A 48 5.59 -4.64 20.67
C GLU A 48 6.39 -5.01 19.41
N SER A 49 6.56 -4.08 18.47
CA SER A 49 7.26 -4.33 17.19
C SER A 49 8.77 -4.11 17.26
N GLY A 50 9.25 -3.37 18.25
CA GLY A 50 10.62 -2.86 18.31
C GLY A 50 10.94 -1.82 17.23
N VAL A 51 9.94 -1.24 16.57
CA VAL A 51 10.12 -0.15 15.59
C VAL A 51 10.14 1.18 16.34
N SER A 52 11.11 2.04 16.01
CA SER A 52 11.22 3.37 16.61
C SER A 52 10.00 4.23 16.28
N ILE A 53 9.54 5.04 17.23
CA ILE A 53 8.47 6.04 17.03
C ILE A 53 8.81 7.00 15.89
N ASP A 54 10.10 7.25 15.62
CA ASP A 54 10.58 8.05 14.49
C ASP A 54 10.17 7.50 13.12
N ASP A 55 9.88 6.20 13.04
CA ASP A 55 9.42 5.52 11.84
C ASP A 55 7.89 5.42 11.78
N PHE A 56 7.17 6.18 12.61
CA PHE A 56 5.73 6.35 12.56
C PHE A 56 5.32 7.76 12.13
N GLY A 57 4.09 7.87 11.64
CA GLY A 57 3.42 9.13 11.39
C GLY A 57 1.91 9.00 11.60
N VAL A 58 1.22 10.12 11.66
CA VAL A 58 -0.24 10.18 11.75
C VAL A 58 -0.78 10.84 10.49
N HIS A 59 -1.85 10.29 9.91
CA HIS A 59 -2.54 10.88 8.76
C HIS A 59 -4.04 11.02 9.02
N GLY A 60 -4.83 11.24 7.97
CA GLY A 60 -6.28 11.35 8.08
C GLY A 60 -6.73 12.58 8.85
N SER A 61 -7.89 12.47 9.52
CA SER A 61 -8.51 13.62 10.18
C SER A 61 -7.66 14.19 11.32
N ILE A 62 -6.87 13.34 12.00
CA ILE A 62 -5.99 13.76 13.11
C ILE A 62 -4.89 14.69 12.60
N ALA A 63 -4.23 14.30 11.50
CA ALA A 63 -3.20 15.13 10.88
C ALA A 63 -3.72 16.48 10.38
N LEU A 64 -4.96 16.52 9.90
CA LEU A 64 -5.61 17.72 9.37
C LEU A 64 -6.26 18.60 10.45
N ASN A 65 -6.26 18.16 11.72
CA ASN A 65 -7.00 18.80 12.80
C ASN A 65 -8.51 18.99 12.47
N MET A 66 -9.10 18.01 11.78
CA MET A 66 -10.51 17.97 11.35
C MET A 66 -11.26 16.76 11.94
N TYR A 67 -10.77 16.24 13.07
CA TYR A 67 -11.33 15.05 13.69
C TYR A 67 -12.45 15.38 14.66
N GLY A 68 -13.32 14.41 14.89
CA GLY A 68 -14.38 14.47 15.88
C GLY A 68 -14.40 13.20 16.72
N GLU A 69 -15.44 13.07 17.55
CA GLU A 69 -15.56 11.93 18.45
C GLU A 69 -15.63 10.58 17.70
N LYS A 70 -16.10 10.56 16.45
CA LYS A 70 -16.20 9.35 15.63
C LYS A 70 -14.96 9.08 14.74
N SER A 71 -13.93 9.90 14.83
CA SER A 71 -12.73 9.73 14.01
C SER A 71 -11.94 8.47 14.39
N ASP A 72 -11.40 7.83 13.36
CA ASP A 72 -10.51 6.68 13.46
C ASP A 72 -9.06 7.13 13.76
N ILE A 73 -8.23 6.17 14.13
CA ILE A 73 -6.77 6.35 14.31
C ILE A 73 -6.07 5.90 13.02
N ASP A 74 -5.53 6.85 12.27
CA ASP A 74 -4.88 6.62 10.99
C ASP A 74 -3.36 6.80 11.13
N ILE A 75 -2.60 5.69 11.13
CA ILE A 75 -1.13 5.72 11.26
C ILE A 75 -0.40 5.28 9.99
N VAL A 76 0.78 5.84 9.81
CA VAL A 76 1.73 5.49 8.75
C VAL A 76 2.97 4.89 9.39
N ILE A 77 3.50 3.83 8.77
CA ILE A 77 4.77 3.22 9.11
C ILE A 77 5.73 3.42 7.95
N TYR A 78 6.87 4.03 8.24
CA TYR A 78 7.94 4.28 7.29
C TYR A 78 8.86 3.06 7.21
N GLY A 79 9.05 2.52 6.02
CA GLY A 79 9.97 1.41 5.77
C GLY A 79 9.29 0.06 5.59
N ARG A 80 9.76 -0.70 4.60
CA ARG A 80 9.27 -2.05 4.29
C ARG A 80 9.48 -3.00 5.45
N SER A 81 10.71 -3.07 5.96
CA SER A 81 11.06 -3.96 7.07
C SER A 81 10.29 -3.59 8.35
N ASN A 82 10.13 -2.29 8.62
CA ASN A 82 9.36 -1.78 9.75
C ASN A 82 7.88 -2.16 9.66
N PHE A 83 7.26 -2.01 8.48
CA PHE A 83 5.87 -2.40 8.29
C PHE A 83 5.66 -3.90 8.57
N ARG A 84 6.58 -4.77 8.14
CA ARG A 84 6.51 -6.22 8.44
C ARG A 84 6.63 -6.53 9.93
N LYS A 85 7.50 -5.81 10.65
CA LYS A 85 7.61 -5.94 12.12
C LYS A 85 6.31 -5.51 12.81
N VAL A 86 5.72 -4.39 12.38
CA VAL A 86 4.44 -3.89 12.90
C VAL A 86 3.30 -4.85 12.58
N GLU A 87 3.24 -5.41 11.38
CA GLU A 87 2.24 -6.41 11.00
C GLU A 87 2.30 -7.65 11.91
N ALA A 88 3.50 -8.17 12.18
CA ALA A 88 3.70 -9.27 13.11
C ALA A 88 3.35 -8.92 14.57
N ALA A 89 3.60 -7.68 14.99
CA ALA A 89 3.22 -7.16 16.31
C ALA A 89 1.71 -7.03 16.47
N VAL A 90 1.03 -6.45 15.48
CA VAL A 90 -0.43 -6.37 15.44
C VAL A 90 -1.04 -7.76 15.52
N GLU A 91 -0.48 -8.74 14.80
CA GLU A 91 -0.97 -10.11 14.87
C GLU A 91 -0.82 -10.73 16.27
N ARG A 92 0.29 -10.47 16.98
CA ARG A 92 0.46 -10.89 18.38
C ARG A 92 -0.57 -10.25 19.30
N LEU A 93 -0.76 -8.94 19.17
CA LEU A 93 -1.74 -8.18 19.96
C LEU A 93 -3.20 -8.56 19.63
N VAL A 94 -3.46 -9.10 18.45
CA VAL A 94 -4.78 -9.69 18.15
C VAL A 94 -4.93 -11.05 18.83
N ARG A 95 -3.87 -11.86 18.86
CA ARG A 95 -3.91 -13.19 19.53
C ARG A 95 -4.04 -13.08 21.05
N ASP A 96 -3.48 -12.04 21.66
CA ASP A 96 -3.59 -11.80 23.11
C ASP A 96 -4.89 -11.08 23.52
N GLY A 97 -5.70 -10.63 22.55
CA GLY A 97 -6.98 -9.96 22.79
C GLY A 97 -6.89 -8.46 23.05
N THR A 98 -5.70 -7.86 23.00
CA THR A 98 -5.50 -6.41 23.14
C THR A 98 -6.09 -5.62 21.96
N LEU A 99 -5.96 -6.19 20.75
CA LEU A 99 -6.54 -5.68 19.51
C LEU A 99 -7.51 -6.69 18.93
N SER A 100 -8.37 -6.24 18.02
CA SER A 100 -9.18 -7.12 17.18
C SER A 100 -9.19 -6.63 15.75
N TYR A 101 -9.24 -7.54 14.77
CA TYR A 101 -9.42 -7.12 13.39
C TYR A 101 -10.85 -6.69 13.09
N VAL A 102 -10.99 -5.77 12.12
CA VAL A 102 -12.28 -5.37 11.56
C VAL A 102 -12.23 -5.54 10.05
N PHE A 103 -13.13 -6.38 9.52
CA PHE A 103 -13.20 -6.68 8.10
C PHE A 103 -14.58 -6.30 7.56
N ASN A 104 -14.62 -5.53 6.47
CA ASN A 104 -15.88 -5.24 5.78
C ASN A 104 -16.09 -6.16 4.56
N ASN A 105 -15.01 -6.71 4.00
CA ASN A 105 -15.03 -7.56 2.82
C ASN A 105 -13.82 -8.52 2.81
N ARG A 106 -13.77 -9.41 1.82
CA ARG A 106 -12.69 -10.40 1.67
C ARG A 106 -11.28 -9.81 1.50
N LEU A 107 -11.16 -8.64 0.84
CA LEU A 107 -9.86 -7.98 0.63
C LEU A 107 -9.37 -7.35 1.93
N ASP A 108 -10.27 -6.79 2.76
CA ASP A 108 -9.91 -6.32 4.10
C ASP A 108 -9.40 -7.48 4.96
N ALA A 109 -10.07 -8.64 4.88
CA ALA A 109 -9.68 -9.87 5.59
C ALA A 109 -8.30 -10.39 5.16
N ALA A 110 -7.98 -10.30 3.87
CA ALA A 110 -6.67 -10.64 3.35
C ALA A 110 -5.59 -9.61 3.76
N ARG A 111 -5.92 -8.32 3.64
CA ARG A 111 -4.99 -7.21 3.85
C ARG A 111 -4.65 -6.95 5.32
N ARG A 112 -5.58 -7.22 6.24
CA ARG A 112 -5.42 -7.10 7.71
C ARG A 112 -4.88 -5.76 8.21
N PHE A 113 -5.24 -4.67 7.54
CA PHE A 113 -4.73 -3.32 7.84
C PHE A 113 -5.58 -2.52 8.84
N LYS A 114 -6.74 -3.07 9.26
CA LYS A 114 -7.76 -2.37 10.06
C LYS A 114 -8.16 -3.21 11.27
N GLY A 115 -8.28 -2.56 12.42
CA GLY A 115 -8.72 -3.20 13.66
C GLY A 115 -9.36 -2.25 14.65
N ARG A 116 -9.60 -2.73 15.86
CA ARG A 116 -10.01 -1.93 17.03
C ARG A 116 -8.96 -1.96 18.12
N TYR A 117 -8.70 -0.77 18.66
CA TYR A 117 -7.97 -0.53 19.89
C TYR A 117 -8.91 0.18 20.84
N GLN A 118 -9.22 -0.45 21.99
CA GLN A 118 -10.28 0.02 22.88
C GLN A 118 -11.61 0.20 22.11
N ASN A 119 -12.18 1.41 22.13
CA ASN A 119 -13.43 1.75 21.43
C ASN A 119 -13.20 2.47 20.09
N LYS A 120 -11.97 2.54 19.57
CA LYS A 120 -11.64 3.20 18.30
C LYS A 120 -11.19 2.21 17.24
N ILE A 121 -11.57 2.49 16.01
CA ILE A 121 -11.01 1.83 14.84
C ILE A 121 -9.63 2.43 14.59
N PHE A 122 -8.67 1.59 14.23
CA PHE A 122 -7.39 2.02 13.71
C PHE A 122 -7.16 1.45 12.31
N MET A 123 -6.38 2.18 11.51
CA MET A 123 -5.81 1.74 10.25
C MET A 123 -4.32 2.02 10.24
N TYR A 124 -3.54 1.12 9.65
CA TYR A 124 -2.11 1.31 9.49
C TYR A 124 -1.67 1.05 8.05
N THR A 125 -0.82 1.93 7.51
CA THR A 125 -0.34 1.86 6.12
C THR A 125 1.16 2.07 6.01
N ALA A 126 1.76 1.59 4.93
CA ALA A 126 3.19 1.71 4.69
C ALA A 126 3.52 2.93 3.81
N VAL A 127 4.61 3.62 4.12
CA VAL A 127 5.26 4.62 3.25
C VAL A 127 6.74 4.26 3.08
N ARG A 128 7.25 4.42 1.85
CA ARG A 128 8.65 4.16 1.55
C ARG A 128 9.53 5.17 2.29
N LYS A 129 10.65 4.70 2.85
CA LYS A 129 11.73 5.62 3.23
C LYS A 129 12.40 6.18 1.97
N PRO A 130 13.03 7.37 2.03
CA PRO A 130 13.73 7.94 0.87
C PRO A 130 14.71 6.97 0.20
N GLU A 131 15.45 6.19 0.98
CA GLU A 131 16.40 5.18 0.53
C GLU A 131 15.74 3.94 -0.12
N GLU A 132 14.44 3.72 0.08
CA GLU A 132 13.68 2.65 -0.58
C GLU A 132 13.09 3.08 -1.93
N VAL A 133 13.22 4.35 -2.29
CA VAL A 133 12.80 4.89 -3.60
C VAL A 133 13.99 4.76 -4.56
N THR A 134 14.04 3.64 -5.27
CA THR A 134 15.18 3.30 -6.15
C THR A 134 15.04 3.80 -7.58
N SER A 135 13.85 4.26 -7.99
CA SER A 135 13.58 4.68 -9.37
C SER A 135 13.46 6.19 -9.48
N ARG A 136 13.91 6.75 -10.61
CA ARG A 136 13.79 8.18 -10.91
C ARG A 136 12.71 8.44 -11.96
N TYR A 137 12.09 9.61 -11.87
CA TYR A 137 11.18 10.06 -12.92
C TYR A 137 11.91 10.14 -14.27
N GLY A 138 11.28 9.62 -15.32
CA GLY A 138 11.87 9.55 -16.67
C GLY A 138 12.84 8.39 -16.89
N GLU A 139 13.07 7.53 -15.90
CA GLU A 139 13.93 6.33 -16.08
C GLU A 139 13.29 5.28 -16.98
N TYR A 140 11.95 5.19 -16.95
CA TYR A 140 11.17 4.20 -17.69
C TYR A 140 10.08 4.85 -18.53
N MET A 141 9.84 4.30 -19.71
CA MET A 141 8.69 4.57 -20.56
C MET A 141 7.73 3.38 -20.54
N TYR A 142 6.44 3.66 -20.50
CA TYR A 142 5.38 2.67 -20.38
C TYR A 142 4.41 2.78 -21.55
N THR A 143 4.24 1.70 -22.31
CA THR A 143 3.34 1.65 -23.47
C THR A 143 2.26 0.59 -23.25
N PRO A 144 0.97 0.96 -23.19
CA PRO A 144 -0.11 -0.01 -23.05
C PRO A 144 -0.23 -0.87 -24.31
N ILE A 145 -0.50 -2.15 -24.13
CA ILE A 145 -0.59 -3.15 -25.22
C ILE A 145 -2.01 -3.68 -25.33
N ALA A 146 -2.48 -4.39 -24.30
CA ALA A 146 -3.77 -5.07 -24.32
C ALA A 146 -4.26 -5.42 -22.90
N PRO A 147 -5.58 -5.48 -22.67
CA PRO A 147 -6.13 -6.06 -21.45
C PRO A 147 -5.81 -7.56 -21.35
N VAL A 148 -5.47 -8.03 -20.15
CA VAL A 148 -5.16 -9.44 -19.87
C VAL A 148 -5.85 -9.93 -18.59
N HIS A 149 -6.21 -11.22 -18.61
CA HIS A 149 -6.85 -11.98 -17.53
C HIS A 149 -6.08 -13.29 -17.30
N PHE A 150 -5.54 -13.48 -16.11
CA PHE A 150 -4.67 -14.63 -15.82
C PHE A 150 -4.64 -15.00 -14.33
N ARG A 151 -4.11 -16.19 -14.05
CA ARG A 151 -3.65 -16.62 -12.72
C ARG A 151 -2.13 -16.61 -12.69
N CYS A 152 -1.56 -16.32 -11.53
CA CYS A 152 -0.14 -16.45 -11.28
C CYS A 152 0.13 -16.72 -9.81
N LYS A 153 1.37 -17.09 -9.51
CA LYS A 153 1.88 -17.21 -8.15
C LYS A 153 2.71 -15.97 -7.80
N VAL A 154 2.56 -15.46 -6.58
CA VAL A 154 3.36 -14.35 -6.07
C VAL A 154 4.75 -14.86 -5.72
N LYS A 155 5.75 -14.38 -6.45
CA LYS A 155 7.17 -14.67 -6.24
C LYS A 155 7.78 -13.79 -5.15
N ASP A 156 7.35 -12.53 -5.08
CA ASP A 156 7.79 -11.55 -4.09
C ASP A 156 6.71 -10.51 -3.82
N ASP A 157 6.41 -10.27 -2.53
CA ASP A 157 5.44 -9.28 -2.04
C ASP A 157 6.10 -8.15 -1.24
N SER A 158 7.40 -7.93 -1.43
CA SER A 158 8.18 -6.92 -0.69
C SER A 158 7.59 -5.51 -0.85
N ASP A 159 7.10 -5.19 -2.05
CA ASP A 159 6.51 -3.89 -2.38
C ASP A 159 4.98 -3.88 -2.45
N ALA A 160 4.32 -4.99 -2.09
CA ALA A 160 2.87 -5.12 -2.13
C ALA A 160 2.15 -4.23 -1.10
N ILE A 161 2.85 -3.82 -0.04
CA ILE A 161 2.34 -2.99 1.06
C ILE A 161 2.14 -1.52 0.69
N PHE A 162 2.89 -1.04 -0.32
CA PHE A 162 2.94 0.38 -0.67
C PHE A 162 1.85 0.76 -1.68
N ARG A 163 1.79 2.06 -1.99
CA ARG A 163 1.08 2.57 -3.18
C ARG A 163 2.11 3.14 -4.18
N PRO A 164 2.09 2.73 -5.46
CA PRO A 164 1.40 1.54 -5.96
C PRO A 164 1.91 0.26 -5.27
N ALA A 165 1.05 -0.75 -5.20
CA ALA A 165 1.45 -2.08 -4.74
C ALA A 165 2.13 -2.83 -5.90
N VAL A 166 3.23 -3.49 -5.61
CA VAL A 166 4.00 -4.23 -6.62
C VAL A 166 4.16 -5.68 -6.17
N TYR A 167 3.70 -6.60 -7.00
CA TYR A 167 3.87 -8.04 -6.83
C TYR A 167 4.78 -8.55 -7.95
N LYS A 168 5.91 -9.17 -7.62
CA LYS A 168 6.63 -9.98 -8.61
C LYS A 168 5.94 -11.32 -8.73
N ILE A 169 5.77 -11.81 -9.95
CA ILE A 169 4.95 -12.98 -10.23
C ILE A 169 5.73 -14.06 -10.98
N GLU A 170 5.21 -15.28 -10.92
CA GLU A 170 5.67 -16.43 -11.68
C GLU A 170 4.46 -17.32 -12.06
N ASN A 171 4.67 -18.31 -12.93
CA ASN A 171 3.63 -19.26 -13.35
C ASN A 171 2.39 -18.59 -13.97
N TYR A 172 2.61 -17.67 -14.91
CA TYR A 172 1.55 -17.04 -15.68
C TYR A 172 0.68 -18.09 -16.39
N THR A 173 -0.62 -18.07 -16.12
CA THR A 173 -1.61 -18.95 -16.74
C THR A 173 -2.79 -18.13 -17.25
N PRO A 174 -2.97 -17.97 -18.58
CA PRO A 174 -4.07 -17.17 -19.12
C PRO A 174 -5.43 -17.81 -18.80
N LEU A 175 -6.45 -16.97 -18.59
CA LEU A 175 -7.82 -17.41 -18.31
C LEU A 175 -8.75 -17.29 -19.51
N ASN A 176 -8.29 -16.70 -20.60
CA ASN A 176 -8.99 -16.64 -21.88
C ASN A 176 -7.97 -16.55 -23.03
N ARG A 177 -8.45 -16.78 -24.26
CA ARG A 177 -7.60 -16.79 -25.46
C ARG A 177 -6.94 -15.44 -25.74
N GLN A 178 -7.60 -14.33 -25.42
CA GLN A 178 -7.06 -12.98 -25.60
C GLN A 178 -5.87 -12.69 -24.68
N SER A 179 -5.73 -13.46 -23.59
CA SER A 179 -4.62 -13.35 -22.65
C SER A 179 -3.48 -14.32 -22.98
N GLU A 180 -3.55 -15.09 -24.06
CA GLU A 180 -2.42 -15.91 -24.50
C GLU A 180 -1.31 -15.00 -25.04
N LEU A 181 -0.18 -14.96 -24.32
CA LEU A 181 0.96 -14.12 -24.65
C LEU A 181 2.11 -14.95 -25.23
N LEU A 182 2.91 -14.32 -26.10
CA LEU A 182 4.21 -14.86 -26.46
C LEU A 182 5.08 -14.97 -25.21
N ARG A 183 5.95 -15.99 -25.13
CA ARG A 183 6.80 -16.23 -23.96
C ARG A 183 7.66 -15.00 -23.57
N SER A 184 8.11 -14.24 -24.56
CA SER A 184 8.90 -13.01 -24.36
C SER A 184 8.08 -11.83 -23.80
N MET A 185 6.75 -11.90 -23.88
CA MET A 185 5.81 -10.87 -23.41
C MET A 185 5.19 -11.19 -22.05
N VAL A 186 5.52 -12.36 -21.47
CA VAL A 186 4.98 -12.76 -20.17
C VAL A 186 5.45 -11.74 -19.12
N PRO A 187 4.52 -11.10 -18.39
CA PRO A 187 4.87 -10.06 -17.44
C PRO A 187 5.56 -10.65 -16.21
N GLU A 188 6.56 -9.94 -15.70
CA GLU A 188 7.27 -10.33 -14.47
C GLU A 188 6.63 -9.73 -13.21
N THR A 189 5.80 -8.70 -13.40
CA THR A 189 5.31 -7.85 -12.31
C THR A 189 3.84 -7.47 -12.53
N VAL A 190 3.09 -7.44 -11.43
CA VAL A 190 1.75 -6.83 -11.34
C VAL A 190 1.83 -5.60 -10.46
N VAL A 191 1.39 -4.45 -10.98
CA VAL A 191 1.39 -3.16 -10.30
C VAL A 191 -0.06 -2.71 -10.09
N SER A 192 -0.46 -2.43 -8.85
CA SER A 192 -1.78 -1.90 -8.54
C SER A 192 -1.74 -0.44 -8.12
N MET A 193 -2.44 0.40 -8.86
CA MET A 193 -2.77 1.78 -8.52
C MET A 193 -3.99 1.86 -7.58
N ILE A 194 -4.77 0.78 -7.46
CA ILE A 194 -5.95 0.70 -6.60
C ILE A 194 -5.53 0.25 -5.20
N GLY A 195 -5.85 1.10 -4.21
CA GLY A 195 -5.38 0.94 -2.84
C GLY A 195 -5.94 -0.26 -2.06
N CYS A 196 -7.05 -0.86 -2.51
CA CYS A 196 -7.66 -2.04 -1.87
C CYS A 196 -6.89 -3.34 -2.16
N TYR A 197 -6.12 -3.40 -3.26
CA TYR A 197 -5.29 -4.56 -3.62
C TYR A 197 -3.88 -4.51 -3.03
N ARG A 198 -3.62 -3.60 -2.08
CA ARG A 198 -2.34 -3.58 -1.34
C ARG A 198 -2.31 -4.74 -0.38
N ASN A 199 -1.18 -5.45 -0.32
CA ASN A 199 -0.89 -6.45 0.69
C ASN A 199 -1.94 -7.58 0.81
N VAL A 200 -2.68 -7.88 -0.26
CA VAL A 200 -3.78 -8.87 -0.25
C VAL A 200 -3.30 -10.30 -0.49
N ALA A 201 -2.03 -10.48 -0.87
CA ALA A 201 -1.41 -11.78 -1.09
C ALA A 201 0.05 -11.75 -0.61
N ARG A 202 0.57 -12.90 -0.22
CA ARG A 202 1.93 -13.15 0.25
C ARG A 202 2.74 -13.87 -0.81
N LYS A 203 4.07 -13.80 -0.69
CA LYS A 203 4.96 -14.72 -1.41
C LYS A 203 4.48 -16.17 -1.21
N GLY A 204 4.29 -16.88 -2.32
CA GLY A 204 3.79 -18.24 -2.35
C GLY A 204 2.30 -18.37 -2.68
N ASP A 205 1.51 -17.32 -2.45
CA ASP A 205 0.07 -17.34 -2.72
C ASP A 205 -0.21 -17.28 -4.23
N GLU A 206 -1.36 -17.82 -4.62
CA GLU A 206 -1.89 -17.63 -5.96
C GLU A 206 -2.85 -16.44 -6.00
N ILE A 207 -2.78 -15.69 -7.09
CA ILE A 207 -3.68 -14.56 -7.35
C ILE A 207 -4.29 -14.69 -8.75
N LYS A 208 -5.50 -14.16 -8.89
CA LYS A 208 -6.16 -13.91 -10.16
C LYS A 208 -6.10 -12.43 -10.48
N VAL A 209 -5.70 -12.08 -11.69
CA VAL A 209 -5.40 -10.69 -12.08
C VAL A 209 -6.13 -10.32 -13.36
N ALA A 210 -6.67 -9.11 -13.37
CA ALA A 210 -7.27 -8.42 -14.51
C ALA A 210 -6.67 -7.01 -14.61
N GLY A 211 -6.02 -6.70 -15.73
CA GLY A 211 -5.42 -5.38 -15.91
C GLY A 211 -4.87 -5.17 -17.31
N MET A 212 -4.16 -4.07 -17.50
CA MET A 212 -3.54 -3.69 -18.76
C MET A 212 -2.10 -4.23 -18.82
N LEU A 213 -1.77 -5.03 -19.82
CA LEU A 213 -0.38 -5.35 -20.16
C LEU A 213 0.31 -4.09 -20.69
N GLU A 214 1.47 -3.77 -20.13
CA GLU A 214 2.31 -2.66 -20.56
C GLU A 214 3.72 -3.15 -20.91
N GLN A 215 4.26 -2.64 -22.01
CA GLN A 215 5.69 -2.68 -22.28
C GLN A 215 6.39 -1.63 -21.41
N VAL A 216 7.45 -2.04 -20.73
CA VAL A 216 8.31 -1.17 -19.92
C VAL A 216 9.67 -1.10 -20.60
N GLU A 217 10.04 0.09 -21.05
CA GLU A 217 11.33 0.37 -21.68
C GLU A 217 12.20 1.23 -20.75
N LYS A 218 13.41 0.76 -20.45
CA LYS A 218 14.39 1.56 -19.71
C LYS A 218 15.07 2.54 -20.67
N VAL A 219 14.82 3.84 -20.51
CA VAL A 219 15.17 4.88 -21.50
C VAL A 219 16.68 4.93 -21.81
N GLN A 220 17.53 4.64 -20.84
CA GLN A 220 18.99 4.71 -21.03
C GLN A 220 19.58 3.53 -21.80
N SER A 221 19.06 2.31 -21.57
CA SER A 221 19.62 1.09 -22.17
C SER A 221 18.79 0.56 -23.33
N GLY A 222 17.52 0.96 -23.45
CA GLY A 222 16.56 0.37 -24.37
C GLY A 222 16.08 -1.02 -23.94
N ASP A 223 16.38 -1.46 -22.70
CA ASP A 223 15.95 -2.76 -22.21
C ASP A 223 14.43 -2.81 -22.11
N ILE A 224 13.83 -3.86 -22.67
CA ILE A 224 12.38 -4.06 -22.71
C ILE A 224 11.99 -5.17 -21.73
N SER A 225 10.95 -4.90 -20.94
CA SER A 225 10.27 -5.87 -20.08
C SER A 225 8.76 -5.63 -20.12
N TYR A 226 7.99 -6.47 -19.41
CA TYR A 226 6.53 -6.38 -19.40
C TYR A 226 5.97 -6.43 -17.97
N GLN A 227 4.94 -5.63 -17.73
CA GLN A 227 4.19 -5.61 -16.48
C GLN A 227 2.69 -5.61 -16.76
N VAL A 228 1.88 -5.93 -15.75
CA VAL A 228 0.43 -5.70 -15.79
C VAL A 228 0.07 -4.64 -14.76
N VAL A 229 -0.65 -3.60 -15.20
CA VAL A 229 -1.15 -2.53 -14.34
C VAL A 229 -2.63 -2.71 -14.07
N VAL A 230 -3.00 -2.62 -12.79
CA VAL A 230 -4.37 -2.64 -12.28
C VAL A 230 -4.71 -1.24 -11.75
N GLY A 231 -5.81 -0.66 -12.19
CA GLY A 231 -6.20 0.72 -11.91
C GLY A 231 -5.79 1.73 -12.98
N THR A 232 -5.90 1.35 -14.26
CA THR A 232 -5.71 2.23 -15.41
C THR A 232 -6.94 3.10 -15.71
N ALA A 233 -8.12 2.68 -15.24
CA ALA A 233 -9.43 3.26 -15.57
C ALA A 233 -9.84 3.16 -17.07
N GLU A 234 -9.10 2.38 -17.86
CA GLU A 234 -9.38 2.13 -19.29
C GLU A 234 -10.28 0.90 -19.51
N ASN A 235 -10.42 0.04 -18.49
CA ASN A 235 -11.25 -1.18 -18.53
C ASN A 235 -12.27 -1.18 -17.40
N GLU A 236 -13.46 -1.75 -17.66
CA GLU A 236 -14.56 -1.82 -16.67
C GLU A 236 -14.23 -2.73 -15.47
N GLU A 237 -13.44 -3.80 -15.68
CA GLU A 237 -13.09 -4.76 -14.63
C GLU A 237 -11.58 -4.95 -14.49
N GLU A 238 -10.97 -4.26 -13.52
CA GLU A 238 -9.57 -4.45 -13.14
C GLU A 238 -9.46 -4.87 -11.67
N TYR A 239 -8.73 -5.95 -11.42
CA TYR A 239 -8.65 -6.53 -10.08
C TYR A 239 -7.41 -7.40 -9.82
N ILE A 240 -7.14 -7.57 -8.52
CA ILE A 240 -6.25 -8.59 -7.98
C ILE A 240 -7.04 -9.33 -6.90
N TRP A 241 -7.30 -10.62 -7.10
CA TRP A 241 -8.00 -11.46 -6.14
C TRP A 241 -7.09 -12.56 -5.62
N PRO A 242 -6.82 -12.63 -4.30
CA PRO A 242 -6.20 -13.81 -3.71
C PRO A 242 -7.14 -15.01 -3.87
N LEU A 243 -6.56 -16.19 -4.14
CA LEU A 243 -7.26 -17.46 -4.35
C LEU A 243 -7.20 -18.37 -3.14
#